data_AF-A0AAT9E1M2-F1
#
_entry.id   AF-A0AAT9E1M2-F1
#
_cell.length_a   1.000
_cell.length_b   1.000
_cell.length_c   1.000
_cell.angle_alpha   90.00
_cell.angle_beta   90.00
_cell.angle_gamma   90.00
#
_symmetry.space_group_name_H-M   'P 1'
#
loop_
_entity.id
_entity.type
_entity.pdbx_description
1 polymer ?
#
loop_
_entity_poly.entity_id
_entity_poly.type
_entity_poly.pdbx_seq_one_letter_code
_entity_poly.pdbx_strand_id
1 'polypeptide(L)'
;MNMLLLLIAAGMGLVVQNLLMVRITESVSTILITLVINSSVGLLLLVGLLLAKNGLGAVVEVTGAARWWMLLPGLLGSLFVFAGILGYQKLGAAATISILVASQLCMGLLVDVYRAGPAALRDNLPALVGALLLVAGAYLVAKRSF
;
A
#
# COMPACT_ATOMS: atom_id res chain seq x y z
N MET A 1 12.33 -7.17 18.81
CA MET A 1 10.88 -7.02 18.56
C MET A 1 10.50 -7.95 17.42
N ASN A 2 9.52 -8.84 17.61
CA ASN A 2 9.19 -9.88 16.63
C ASN A 2 8.60 -9.24 15.35
N MET A 3 9.10 -9.57 14.16
CA MET A 3 8.66 -8.97 12.88
C MET A 3 7.15 -9.09 12.67
N LEU A 4 6.56 -10.19 13.12
CA LEU A 4 5.11 -10.44 13.06
C LEU A 4 4.30 -9.39 13.83
N LEU A 5 4.75 -8.98 15.02
CA LEU A 5 4.05 -7.98 15.82
C LEU A 5 4.07 -6.60 15.15
N LEU A 6 5.18 -6.27 14.46
CA LEU A 6 5.29 -5.04 13.71
C LEU A 6 4.34 -5.02 12.50
N LEU A 7 4.22 -6.14 11.77
CA LEU A 7 3.29 -6.24 10.64
C LEU A 7 1.83 -6.16 11.08
N ILE A 8 1.49 -6.78 12.22
CA ILE A 8 0.14 -6.68 12.80
C ILE A 8 -0.15 -5.23 13.21
N ALA A 9 0.78 -4.58 13.91
CA ALA A 9 0.62 -3.18 14.32
C ALA A 9 0.50 -2.23 13.11
N ALA A 10 1.32 -2.44 12.08
CA ALA A 10 1.25 -1.68 10.83
C ALA A 10 -0.09 -1.87 10.11
N GLY A 11 -0.60 -3.10 10.06
CA GLY A 11 -1.91 -3.41 9.47
C GLY A 11 -3.06 -2.68 10.19
N MET A 12 -3.07 -2.69 11.53
CA MET A 12 -4.07 -1.94 12.30
C MET A 12 -3.93 -0.43 12.10
N GLY A 13 -2.70 0.09 12.11
CA GLY A 13 -2.41 1.50 11.86
C GLY A 13 -2.87 1.96 10.48
N LEU A 14 -2.71 1.11 9.45
CA LEU A 14 -3.17 1.39 8.09
C LEU A 14 -4.69 1.57 8.01
N VAL A 15 -5.48 0.83 8.79
CA VAL A 15 -6.94 1.02 8.85
C VAL A 15 -7.28 2.40 9.42
N VAL A 16 -6.65 2.79 10.53
CA VAL A 16 -6.84 4.11 11.14
C VAL A 16 -6.43 5.22 10.16
N GLN A 17 -5.30 5.07 9.48
CA GLN A 17 -4.84 6.00 8.46
C GLN A 17 -5.88 6.18 7.35
N ASN A 18 -6.41 5.09 6.78
CA ASN A 18 -7.39 5.17 5.71
C ASN A 18 -8.71 5.83 6.16
N LEU A 19 -9.16 5.57 7.39
CA LEU A 19 -10.35 6.24 7.95
C LEU A 19 -10.12 7.75 8.12
N LEU A 20 -8.95 8.15 8.62
CA LEU A 20 -8.58 9.57 8.72
C LEU A 20 -8.51 10.22 7.33
N MET A 21 -7.99 9.51 6.32
CA MET A 21 -7.94 9.99 4.95
C MET A 21 -9.33 10.28 4.39
N VAL A 22 -10.28 9.36 4.58
CA VAL A 22 -11.69 9.60 4.19
C VAL A 22 -12.26 10.83 4.90
N ARG A 23 -12.01 10.96 6.20
CA ARG A 23 -12.49 12.11 6.99
C ARG A 23 -11.89 13.44 6.52
N ILE A 24 -10.61 13.45 6.15
CA ILE A 24 -9.97 14.63 5.56
C ILE A 24 -10.62 14.94 4.21
N THR A 25 -10.85 13.93 3.37
CA THR A 25 -11.54 14.10 2.07
C THR A 25 -12.94 14.70 2.22
N GLU A 26 -13.70 14.33 3.26
CA GLU A 26 -15.01 14.93 3.57
C GLU A 26 -14.92 16.41 3.98
N SER A 27 -13.76 16.85 4.48
CA SER A 27 -13.52 18.23 4.94
C SER A 27 -12.91 19.16 3.87
N VAL A 28 -12.61 18.64 2.68
CA VAL A 28 -11.96 19.40 1.59
C VAL A 28 -12.75 19.25 0.27
N SER A 29 -12.47 20.11 -0.70
CA SER A 29 -13.24 20.15 -1.96
C SER A 29 -12.96 19.00 -2.92
N THR A 30 -11.79 18.34 -2.83
CA THR A 30 -11.40 17.26 -3.74
C THR A 30 -10.51 16.23 -3.06
N ILE A 31 -10.56 14.98 -3.54
CA ILE A 31 -9.67 13.89 -3.09
C ILE A 31 -8.20 14.27 -3.30
N LEU A 32 -7.89 15.03 -4.36
CA LEU A 32 -6.52 15.47 -4.68
C LEU A 32 -5.89 16.30 -3.54
N ILE A 33 -6.67 17.15 -2.86
CA ILE A 33 -6.17 17.91 -1.70
C ILE A 33 -5.73 16.95 -0.60
N THR A 34 -6.52 15.92 -0.30
CA THR A 34 -6.17 14.90 0.69
C THR A 34 -4.90 14.13 0.31
N LEU A 35 -4.76 13.75 -0.97
CA LEU A 35 -3.55 13.08 -1.48
C LEU A 35 -2.30 13.95 -1.31
N VAL A 36 -2.41 15.24 -1.63
CA VAL A 36 -1.30 16.20 -1.45
C VAL A 36 -0.93 16.32 0.02
N ILE A 37 -1.90 16.48 0.93
CA ILE A 37 -1.63 16.56 2.37
C ILE A 37 -0.92 15.30 2.87
N ASN A 38 -1.44 14.11 2.56
CA ASN A 38 -0.88 12.83 2.97
C ASN A 38 0.58 12.67 2.50
N SER A 39 0.83 12.91 1.22
CA SER A 39 2.18 12.79 0.64
C SER A 39 3.12 13.86 1.18
N SER A 40 2.63 15.07 1.45
CA SER A 40 3.45 16.17 1.97
C SER A 40 3.92 15.91 3.39
N VAL A 41 3.05 15.42 4.28
CA VAL A 41 3.41 15.11 5.67
C VAL A 41 4.51 14.05 5.72
N GLY A 42 4.36 12.97 4.93
CA GLY A 42 5.37 11.92 4.84
C GLY A 42 6.70 12.43 4.28
N LEU A 43 6.66 13.21 3.20
CA LEU A 43 7.86 13.79 2.58
C LEU A 43 8.60 14.72 3.54
N LEU A 44 7.90 15.67 4.18
CA LEU A 44 8.51 16.62 5.10
C LEU A 44 9.17 15.93 6.30
N LEU A 45 8.51 14.90 6.85
CA LEU A 45 9.08 14.11 7.94
C LEU A 45 10.36 13.39 7.50
N LEU A 46 10.34 12.70 6.36
CA LEU A 46 11.50 11.96 5.86
C LEU A 46 12.66 12.87 5.46
N VAL A 47 12.38 14.01 4.82
CA VAL A 47 13.39 15.01 4.49
C VAL A 47 13.99 15.59 5.77
N GLY A 48 13.18 15.92 6.78
CA GLY A 48 13.67 16.40 8.06
C GLY A 48 14.58 15.40 8.76
N LEU A 49 14.20 14.12 8.80
CA LEU A 49 15.03 13.05 9.36
C LEU A 49 16.31 12.82 8.56
N LEU A 50 16.25 12.90 7.24
CA LEU A 50 17.41 12.75 6.36
C LEU A 50 18.41 13.88 6.59
N LEU A 51 17.93 15.13 6.66
CA LEU A 51 18.76 16.29 6.96
C LEU A 51 19.34 16.22 8.38
N ALA A 52 18.58 15.75 9.36
CA ALA A 52 19.06 15.58 10.73
C ALA A 52 20.18 14.53 10.85
N LYS A 53 20.14 13.46 10.03
CA LYS A 53 21.14 12.39 10.07
C LYS A 53 22.36 12.63 9.18
N ASN A 54 22.15 13.17 7.97
CA ASN A 54 23.15 13.20 6.91
C ASN A 54 23.50 14.64 6.47
N GLY A 55 22.84 15.66 7.02
CA GLY A 55 23.04 17.06 6.66
C GLY A 55 22.71 17.35 5.20
N LEU A 56 23.28 18.44 4.66
CA LEU A 56 23.05 18.87 3.27
C LEU A 56 23.70 17.93 2.23
N GLY A 57 24.66 17.08 2.64
CA GLY A 57 25.28 16.08 1.75
C GLY A 57 24.28 15.06 1.21
N ALA A 58 23.20 14.79 1.95
CA ALA A 58 22.15 13.89 1.53
C ALA A 58 21.41 14.36 0.27
N VAL A 59 21.28 15.67 0.07
CA VAL A 59 20.59 16.24 -1.10
C VAL A 59 21.38 15.96 -2.38
N VAL A 60 22.71 16.00 -2.29
CA VAL A 60 23.60 15.68 -3.42
C VAL A 60 23.53 14.19 -3.76
N GLU A 61 23.45 13.33 -2.74
CA GLU A 61 23.32 11.89 -2.94
C GLU A 61 21.97 11.51 -3.58
N VAL A 62 20.87 12.09 -3.11
CA VAL A 62 19.53 11.84 -3.67
C VAL A 62 19.44 12.30 -5.12
N THR A 63 19.97 13.48 -5.45
CA THR A 63 19.95 13.99 -6.82
C THR A 63 20.89 13.21 -7.75
N GLY A 64 22.05 12.77 -7.27
CA GLY A 64 22.97 11.92 -8.02
C GLY A 64 22.46 10.49 -8.25
N ALA A 65 21.67 9.96 -7.32
CA ALA A 65 21.07 8.63 -7.42
C ALA A 65 19.74 8.62 -8.21
N ALA A 66 19.15 9.78 -8.49
CA ALA A 66 17.82 9.88 -9.09
C ALA A 66 17.76 9.25 -10.48
N ARG A 67 16.85 8.28 -10.65
CA ARG A 67 16.56 7.65 -11.93
C ARG A 67 15.07 7.74 -12.23
N TRP A 68 14.70 7.85 -13.51
CA TRP A 68 13.31 8.10 -13.91
C TRP A 68 12.32 7.02 -13.39
N TRP A 69 12.74 5.76 -13.30
CA TRP A 69 11.89 4.69 -12.78
C TRP A 69 11.65 4.76 -11.26
N MET A 70 12.47 5.52 -10.53
CA MET A 70 12.27 5.77 -9.09
C MET A 70 11.04 6.63 -8.82
N LEU A 71 10.45 7.24 -9.86
CA LEU A 71 9.18 7.97 -9.77
C LEU A 71 7.97 7.01 -9.74
N LEU A 72 8.09 5.80 -10.30
CA LEU A 72 6.98 4.85 -10.41
C LEU A 72 6.39 4.46 -9.05
N PRO A 73 7.19 4.13 -8.01
CA PRO A 73 6.64 3.83 -6.69
C PRO A 73 5.80 4.98 -6.10
N GLY A 74 6.20 6.23 -6.33
CA GLY A 74 5.45 7.40 -5.86
C GLY A 74 4.10 7.56 -6.57
N LEU A 75 4.09 7.36 -7.90
CA LEU A 75 2.86 7.37 -8.69
C LEU A 75 1.91 6.23 -8.31
N LEU A 76 2.42 5.00 -8.20
CA LEU A 76 1.64 3.83 -7.80
C LEU A 76 1.12 3.93 -6.37
N GLY A 77 1.93 4.46 -5.44
CA GLY A 77 1.51 4.72 -4.06
C GLY A 77 0.39 5.77 -3.99
N SER A 78 0.47 6.82 -4.80
CA SER A 78 -0.58 7.84 -4.89
C SER A 78 -1.89 7.25 -5.46
N LEU A 79 -1.79 6.40 -6.49
CA LEU A 79 -2.93 5.66 -7.03
C LEU A 79 -3.55 4.73 -5.98
N PHE A 80 -2.73 4.03 -5.19
CA PHE A 80 -3.17 3.14 -4.12
C PHE A 80 -3.97 3.91 -3.06
N VAL A 81 -3.47 5.05 -2.60
CA VAL A 81 -4.16 5.92 -1.64
C VAL A 81 -5.48 6.44 -2.21
N PHE A 82 -5.49 6.89 -3.47
CA PHE A 82 -6.69 7.35 -4.16
C PHE A 82 -7.75 6.25 -4.25
N ALA A 83 -7.37 5.06 -4.71
CA ALA A 83 -8.24 3.89 -4.78
C ALA A 83 -8.72 3.47 -3.38
N GLY A 84 -7.87 3.57 -2.36
CA GLY A 84 -8.21 3.32 -0.96
C GLY A 84 -9.31 4.24 -0.45
N ILE A 85 -9.19 5.56 -0.65
CA ILE A 85 -10.22 6.53 -0.24
C ILE A 85 -11.55 6.20 -0.93
N LEU A 86 -11.54 6.03 -2.25
CA LEU A 86 -12.74 5.70 -3.02
C LEU A 86 -13.38 4.38 -2.58
N GLY A 87 -12.56 3.35 -2.35
CA GLY A 87 -13.02 2.07 -1.87
C GLY A 87 -13.68 2.20 -0.50
N TYR A 88 -13.05 2.89 0.46
CA TYR A 88 -13.62 3.06 1.79
C TYR A 88 -14.94 3.84 1.76
N GLN A 89 -15.04 4.88 0.92
CA GLN A 89 -16.27 5.67 0.77
C GLN A 89 -17.42 4.87 0.12
N LYS A 90 -17.12 3.99 -0.86
CA LYS A 90 -18.15 3.28 -1.63
C LYS A 90 -18.48 1.89 -1.14
N LEU A 91 -17.49 1.14 -0.66
CA LEU A 91 -17.59 -0.29 -0.33
C LEU A 91 -17.43 -0.56 1.17
N GLY A 92 -16.94 0.43 1.93
CA GLY A 92 -16.56 0.28 3.33
C GLY A 92 -15.16 -0.32 3.52
N ALA A 93 -14.67 -0.27 4.76
CA ALA A 93 -13.30 -0.67 5.10
C ALA A 93 -13.03 -2.16 4.82
N ALA A 94 -13.90 -3.05 5.31
CA ALA A 94 -13.68 -4.50 5.21
C ALA A 94 -13.59 -4.99 3.75
N ALA A 95 -14.54 -4.58 2.89
CA ALA A 95 -14.53 -4.94 1.48
C ALA A 95 -13.28 -4.41 0.78
N THR A 96 -12.95 -3.13 0.98
CA THR A 96 -11.78 -2.51 0.35
C THR A 96 -10.48 -3.19 0.74
N ILE A 97 -10.26 -3.43 2.04
CA ILE A 97 -9.05 -4.11 2.53
C ILE A 97 -8.97 -5.52 1.92
N SER A 98 -10.07 -6.28 1.94
CA SER A 98 -10.06 -7.65 1.46
C SER A 98 -9.68 -7.76 -0.02
N ILE A 99 -10.21 -6.87 -0.87
CA ILE A 99 -9.91 -6.81 -2.30
C ILE A 99 -8.46 -6.38 -2.53
N LEU A 100 -7.97 -5.37 -1.79
CA LEU A 100 -6.59 -4.91 -1.90
C LEU A 100 -5.60 -6.01 -1.51
N VAL A 101 -5.80 -6.67 -0.37
CA VAL A 101 -4.90 -7.74 0.08
C VAL A 101 -4.95 -8.94 -0.88
N ALA A 102 -6.12 -9.28 -1.41
CA ALA A 102 -6.26 -10.35 -2.42
C ALA A 102 -5.46 -10.04 -3.69
N SER A 103 -5.66 -8.85 -4.27
CA SER A 103 -4.95 -8.45 -5.49
C SER A 103 -3.44 -8.33 -5.29
N GLN A 104 -3.00 -7.81 -4.13
CA GLN A 104 -1.58 -7.71 -3.76
C GLN A 104 -0.93 -9.10 -3.64
N LEU A 105 -1.59 -10.04 -2.97
CA LEU A 105 -1.09 -11.41 -2.82
C LEU A 105 -1.01 -12.12 -4.18
N CYS A 106 -2.04 -12.01 -5.02
CA CYS A 106 -2.04 -12.59 -6.36
C CYS A 106 -0.87 -12.05 -7.20
N MET A 107 -0.67 -10.73 -7.21
CA MET A 107 0.44 -10.12 -7.96
C MET A 107 1.81 -10.53 -7.40
N GLY A 108 1.95 -10.60 -6.07
CA GLY A 108 3.17 -11.05 -5.41
C GLY A 108 3.56 -12.47 -5.83
N LEU A 109 2.61 -13.40 -5.77
CA LEU A 109 2.84 -14.78 -6.19
C LEU A 109 3.16 -14.92 -7.67
N LEU A 110 2.50 -14.14 -8.54
CA LEU A 110 2.83 -14.11 -9.97
C LEU A 110 4.28 -13.69 -10.22
N VAL A 111 4.74 -12.66 -9.50
CA VAL A 111 6.14 -12.19 -9.60
C VAL A 111 7.11 -13.24 -9.05
N ASP A 112 6.77 -13.89 -7.94
CA ASP A 112 7.62 -14.92 -7.33
C ASP A 112 7.77 -16.13 -8.25
N VAL A 113 6.67 -16.61 -8.84
CA VAL A 113 6.69 -17.71 -9.83
C VAL A 113 7.45 -17.30 -11.10
N TYR A 114 7.26 -16.08 -11.58
CA TYR A 114 7.97 -15.57 -12.75
C TYR A 114 9.50 -15.53 -12.52
N ARG A 115 9.94 -15.16 -11.31
CA ARG A 115 11.37 -15.11 -10.96
C ARG A 115 11.98 -16.48 -10.70
N ALA A 116 11.23 -17.39 -10.07
CA ALA A 116 11.74 -18.69 -9.65
C ALA A 116 11.56 -19.80 -10.71
N GLY A 117 10.78 -19.55 -11.76
CA GLY A 117 10.58 -20.45 -12.88
C GLY A 117 9.56 -21.58 -12.62
N PRO A 118 9.37 -22.51 -13.58
CA PRO A 118 8.27 -23.49 -13.55
C PRO A 118 8.32 -24.48 -12.37
N ALA A 119 9.50 -24.72 -11.80
CA ALA A 119 9.67 -25.61 -10.65
C ALA A 119 9.05 -25.01 -9.36
N ALA A 120 8.97 -23.68 -9.27
CA ALA A 120 8.46 -22.97 -8.11
C ALA A 120 6.95 -23.15 -7.88
N LEU A 121 6.19 -23.59 -8.89
CA LEU A 121 4.76 -23.87 -8.76
C LEU A 121 4.46 -24.97 -7.72
N ARG A 122 5.35 -25.95 -7.59
CA ARG A 122 5.19 -27.03 -6.60
C ARG A 122 5.52 -26.56 -5.19
N ASP A 123 6.57 -25.75 -5.04
CA ASP A 123 7.00 -25.24 -3.74
C ASP A 123 6.04 -24.16 -3.20
N ASN A 124 5.39 -23.41 -4.11
CA ASN A 124 4.39 -22.40 -3.76
C ASN A 124 2.96 -22.94 -3.69
N LEU A 125 2.75 -24.26 -3.80
CA LEU A 125 1.40 -24.86 -3.75
C LEU A 125 0.60 -24.42 -2.50
N PRO A 126 1.19 -24.39 -1.28
CA PRO A 126 0.47 -23.91 -0.10
C PRO A 126 0.09 -22.42 -0.21
N ALA A 127 0.98 -21.59 -0.76
CA ALA A 127 0.72 -20.16 -0.95
C ALA A 127 -0.36 -19.91 -2.01
N LEU A 128 -0.41 -20.74 -3.05
CA LEU A 128 -1.44 -20.70 -4.09
C LEU A 128 -2.82 -21.03 -3.50
N VAL A 129 -2.91 -22.07 -2.66
CA VAL A 129 -4.15 -22.41 -1.93
C VAL A 129 -4.54 -21.27 -1.00
N GLY A 130 -3.58 -20.70 -0.27
CA GLY A 130 -3.80 -19.52 0.59
C GLY A 130 -4.36 -18.33 -0.20
N ALA A 131 -3.82 -18.05 -1.40
CA ALA A 131 -4.32 -17.00 -2.26
C ALA A 131 -5.74 -17.27 -2.76
N LEU A 132 -6.06 -18.52 -3.14
CA LEU A 132 -7.42 -18.89 -3.54
C LEU A 132 -8.42 -18.69 -2.39
N LEU A 133 -8.07 -19.10 -1.17
CA LEU A 133 -8.89 -18.90 0.02
C LEU A 133 -9.08 -17.40 0.32
N LEU A 134 -8.02 -16.60 0.16
CA LEU A 134 -8.07 -15.16 0.40
C LEU A 134 -8.92 -14.43 -0.66
N VAL A 135 -8.84 -14.83 -1.93
CA VAL A 135 -9.70 -14.33 -3.01
C VAL A 135 -11.16 -14.70 -2.77
N ALA A 136 -11.44 -15.95 -2.40
CA ALA A 136 -12.80 -16.39 -2.07
C ALA A 136 -13.36 -15.62 -0.85
N GLY A 137 -12.54 -15.43 0.18
CA GLY A 137 -12.88 -14.62 1.35
C GLY A 137 -13.18 -13.16 0.97
N ALA A 138 -12.33 -12.54 0.16
CA ALA A 138 -12.53 -11.17 -0.32
C ALA A 138 -13.83 -11.02 -1.14
N TYR A 139 -14.13 -11.99 -2.00
CA TYR A 139 -15.39 -12.02 -2.75
C TYR A 139 -16.61 -12.10 -1.82
N LEU A 140 -16.59 -12.97 -0.81
CA LEU A 140 -17.68 -13.11 0.16
C LEU A 140 -17.89 -11.82 0.98
N VAL A 141 -16.80 -11.18 1.40
CA VAL A 141 -16.86 -9.89 2.12
C VAL A 141 -17.41 -8.80 1.22
N ALA A 142 -16.93 -8.70 -0.02
CA ALA A 142 -17.35 -7.67 -0.96
C ALA A 142 -18.81 -7.83 -1.41
N LYS A 143 -19.32 -9.07 -1.51
CA LYS A 143 -20.72 -9.36 -1.85
C LYS A 143 -21.73 -8.68 -0.93
N ARG A 144 -21.38 -8.41 0.34
CA ARG A 144 -22.24 -7.69 1.27
C ARG A 144 -22.44 -6.21 0.89
N SER A 145 -21.50 -5.64 0.15
CA SER A 145 -21.46 -4.22 -0.23
C SER A 145 -22.05 -3.94 -1.62
N PHE A 146 -22.44 -4.96 -2.38
CA PHE A 146 -23.11 -4.87 -3.69
C PHE A 146 -24.59 -5.27 -3.56
#